data_AF-A0A451CMW8-F1
#
_entry.id   AF-A0A451CMW8-F1
#
_cell.length_a   1.000
_cell.length_b   1.000
_cell.length_c   1.000
_cell.angle_alpha   90.00
_cell.angle_beta   90.00
_cell.angle_gamma   90.00
#
_symmetry.space_group_name_H-M   'P 1'
#
loop_
_entity.id
_entity.type
_entity.pdbx_description
1 polymer ?
#
loop_
_entity_poly.entity_id
_entity_poly.type
_entity_poly.pdbx_seq_one_letter_code
_entity_poly.pdbx_strand_id
1 'polypeptide(L)'
;MNLIRQGKENYGEPFQEHLFEQYKLYVEMADRVSARRMLANSFFVGVHTALIIAFAILLKQGIIQFTPLGFAPFIAVFLLCFVWWRIVRSYGQLNSGKYEVVLALEQMLPVAPYHEEWEALGSGKDPKKYLQLTRVEKWVPACFGLLYALLAGTLFYTG
;
A
#
# COMPACT_ATOMS: atom_id res chain seq x y z
N MET A 1 19.74 -15.17 -2.83
CA MET A 1 19.95 -13.88 -3.53
C MET A 1 21.44 -13.58 -3.53
N ASN A 2 22.06 -13.26 -4.66
CA ASN A 2 23.48 -12.93 -4.72
C ASN A 2 23.67 -11.41 -4.72
N LEU A 3 24.01 -10.83 -3.57
CA LEU A 3 24.15 -9.38 -3.37
C LEU A 3 25.57 -8.86 -3.66
N ILE A 4 26.60 -9.64 -3.34
CA ILE A 4 27.99 -9.22 -3.48
C ILE A 4 28.44 -9.39 -4.94
N ARG A 5 28.75 -8.28 -5.59
CA ARG A 5 29.26 -8.26 -6.98
C ARG A 5 30.78 -8.31 -7.05
N GLN A 6 31.46 -7.78 -6.04
CA GLN A 6 32.92 -7.82 -5.89
C GLN A 6 33.22 -8.22 -4.44
N GLY A 7 33.96 -9.32 -4.28
CA GLY A 7 34.40 -9.78 -2.95
C GLY A 7 35.35 -8.79 -2.30
N LYS A 8 35.49 -8.89 -0.98
CA LYS A 8 36.37 -8.00 -0.20
C LYS A 8 37.81 -8.01 -0.75
N GLU A 9 38.32 -9.16 -1.21
CA GLU A 9 39.66 -9.25 -1.80
C GLU A 9 39.84 -8.39 -3.06
N ASN A 10 38.80 -8.24 -3.89
CA ASN A 10 38.87 -7.48 -5.14
C ASN A 10 38.46 -6.01 -4.95
N TYR A 11 37.62 -5.72 -3.96
CA TYR A 11 37.09 -4.37 -3.69
C TYR A 11 38.04 -3.54 -2.81
N GLY A 12 38.81 -4.19 -1.94
CA GLY A 12 39.78 -3.57 -1.05
C GLY A 12 39.24 -3.13 0.31
N GLU A 13 40.06 -2.37 1.03
CA GLU A 13 39.82 -1.88 2.40
C GLU A 13 38.43 -1.24 2.65
N PRO A 14 37.87 -0.37 1.78
CA PRO A 14 36.61 0.33 2.09
C PRO A 14 35.37 -0.56 1.99
N PHE A 15 35.48 -1.84 1.66
CA PHE A 15 34.35 -2.75 1.45
C PHE A 15 33.33 -2.72 2.59
N GLN A 16 33.80 -2.77 3.85
CA GLN A 16 32.90 -2.81 5.01
C GLN A 16 32.19 -1.47 5.25
N GLU A 17 32.91 -0.36 5.07
CA GLU A 17 32.33 0.98 5.18
C GLU A 17 31.26 1.21 4.09
N HIS A 18 31.59 0.90 2.84
CA HIS A 18 30.64 1.04 1.73
C HIS A 18 29.45 0.09 1.84
N LEU A 19 29.64 -1.14 2.33
CA LEU A 19 28.54 -2.06 2.62
C LEU A 19 27.57 -1.45 3.64
N PHE A 20 28.09 -0.88 4.71
CA PHE A 20 27.27 -0.24 5.74
C PHE A 20 26.56 1.01 5.22
N GLU A 21 27.22 1.84 4.40
CA GLU A 21 26.57 3.01 3.78
C GLU A 21 25.49 2.60 2.77
N GLN A 22 25.72 1.55 1.97
CA GLN A 22 24.70 0.99 1.09
C GLN A 22 23.50 0.47 1.88
N TYR A 23 23.74 -0.22 3.00
CA TYR A 23 22.70 -0.67 3.91
C TYR A 23 21.87 0.50 4.44
N LYS A 24 22.50 1.54 4.99
CA LYS A 24 21.82 2.75 5.50
C LYS A 24 20.95 3.41 4.43
N LEU A 25 21.51 3.67 3.25
CA LEU A 25 20.77 4.28 2.13
C LEU A 25 19.61 3.40 1.68
N TYR A 26 19.79 2.09 1.65
CA TYR A 26 18.75 1.17 1.20
C TYR A 26 17.60 1.06 2.20
N VAL A 27 17.90 1.01 3.50
CA VAL A 27 16.93 1.07 4.59
C VAL A 27 16.10 2.35 4.50
N GLU A 28 16.76 3.50 4.35
CA GLU A 28 16.05 4.79 4.20
C GLU A 28 15.14 4.79 2.96
N MET A 29 15.61 4.25 1.84
CA MET A 29 14.78 4.10 0.65
C MET A 29 13.59 3.14 0.85
N ALA A 30 13.74 2.09 1.67
CA ALA A 30 12.66 1.18 2.02
C ALA A 30 11.59 1.90 2.84
N ASP A 31 11.99 2.67 3.85
CA ASP A 31 11.06 3.46 4.67
C ASP A 31 10.30 4.51 3.84
N ARG A 32 11.00 5.22 2.93
CA ARG A 32 10.38 6.20 2.02
C ARG A 32 9.27 5.57 1.15
N VAL A 33 9.36 4.29 0.79
CA VAL A 33 8.28 3.60 0.06
C VAL A 33 7.04 3.42 0.94
N SER A 34 7.22 3.06 2.21
CA SER A 34 6.13 2.97 3.18
C SER A 34 5.45 4.33 3.37
N ALA A 35 6.21 5.41 3.49
CA ALA A 35 5.67 6.78 3.57
C ALA A 35 4.85 7.17 2.32
N ARG A 36 5.35 6.84 1.12
CA ARG A 36 4.62 7.07 -0.15
C ARG A 36 3.30 6.30 -0.22
N ARG A 37 3.26 5.07 0.30
CA ARG A 37 2.03 4.26 0.39
C ARG A 37 0.99 4.93 1.28
N MET A 38 1.41 5.43 2.45
CA MET A 38 0.53 6.12 3.39
C MET A 38 -0.03 7.40 2.77
N LEU A 39 0.80 8.19 2.08
CA LEU A 39 0.35 9.39 1.36
C LEU A 39 -0.68 9.06 0.28
N ALA A 40 -0.43 8.03 -0.53
CA ALA A 40 -1.38 7.57 -1.56
C ALA A 40 -2.72 7.16 -0.95
N ASN A 41 -2.71 6.42 0.17
CA ASN A 41 -3.94 6.05 0.89
C ASN A 41 -4.73 7.27 1.36
N SER A 42 -4.08 8.21 2.04
CA SER A 42 -4.74 9.42 2.52
C SER A 42 -5.34 10.25 1.38
N PHE A 43 -4.64 10.34 0.26
CA PHE A 43 -5.15 10.99 -0.95
C PHE A 43 -6.44 10.34 -1.45
N PHE A 44 -6.45 9.01 -1.65
CA PHE A 44 -7.64 8.31 -2.15
C PHE A 44 -8.80 8.36 -1.16
N VAL A 45 -8.55 8.26 0.15
CA VAL A 45 -9.58 8.46 1.19
C VAL A 45 -10.23 9.83 1.05
N GLY A 46 -9.42 10.89 0.91
CA GLY A 46 -9.93 12.26 0.74
C GLY A 46 -10.78 12.40 -0.53
N VAL A 47 -10.28 11.91 -1.66
CA VAL A 47 -10.99 11.95 -2.96
C VAL A 47 -12.32 11.20 -2.87
N HIS A 48 -12.32 9.96 -2.37
CA HIS A 48 -13.53 9.15 -2.28
C HIS A 48 -14.55 9.71 -1.28
N THR A 49 -14.10 10.29 -0.17
CA THR A 49 -14.99 10.97 0.78
C THR A 49 -15.72 12.14 0.11
N ALA A 50 -15.00 13.00 -0.62
CA ALA A 50 -15.60 14.09 -1.36
C ALA A 50 -16.58 13.60 -2.44
N LEU A 51 -16.22 12.53 -3.16
CA LEU A 51 -17.10 11.93 -4.17
C LEU A 51 -18.37 11.33 -3.56
N ILE A 52 -18.30 10.64 -2.42
CA ILE A 52 -19.49 10.12 -1.73
C ILE A 52 -20.48 11.25 -1.40
N ILE A 53 -19.98 12.36 -0.86
CA ILE A 53 -20.80 13.54 -0.56
C ILE A 53 -21.43 14.10 -1.85
N ALA A 54 -20.66 14.23 -2.92
CA ALA A 54 -21.15 14.70 -4.20
C ALA A 54 -22.26 13.79 -4.76
N PHE A 55 -22.07 12.47 -4.75
CA PHE A 55 -23.07 11.50 -5.21
C PHE A 55 -24.34 11.58 -4.37
N ALA A 56 -24.24 11.68 -3.05
CA ALA A 56 -25.40 11.81 -2.17
C ALA A 56 -26.23 13.06 -2.51
N ILE A 57 -25.58 14.19 -2.80
CA ILE A 57 -26.25 15.43 -3.22
C ILE A 57 -26.90 15.27 -4.59
N LEU A 58 -26.18 14.73 -5.59
CA LEU A 58 -26.67 14.56 -6.96
C LEU A 58 -27.88 13.60 -7.03
N LEU A 59 -27.85 12.53 -6.23
CA LEU A 59 -28.98 11.60 -6.09
C LEU A 59 -30.17 12.29 -5.42
N LYS A 60 -29.94 13.03 -4.32
CA LYS A 60 -31.01 13.78 -3.62
C LYS A 60 -31.67 14.83 -4.52
N GLN A 61 -30.92 15.44 -5.43
CA GLN A 61 -31.43 16.43 -6.39
C GLN A 61 -32.07 15.80 -7.64
N GLY A 62 -32.07 14.47 -7.77
CA GLY A 62 -32.64 13.77 -8.92
C GLY A 62 -31.88 13.98 -10.23
N ILE A 63 -30.62 14.46 -10.16
CA ILE A 63 -29.76 14.69 -11.34
C ILE A 63 -29.30 13.34 -11.92
N ILE A 64 -28.95 12.39 -11.06
CA ILE A 64 -28.64 11.02 -11.46
C ILE A 64 -29.93 10.23 -11.47
N GLN A 65 -30.29 9.71 -12.64
CA GLN A 65 -31.54 8.97 -12.85
C GLN A 65 -31.28 7.51 -13.22
N PHE A 66 -32.33 6.69 -13.15
CA PHE A 66 -32.29 5.28 -13.54
C PHE A 66 -32.20 5.11 -15.08
N THR A 67 -31.05 5.49 -15.64
CA THR A 67 -30.73 5.36 -17.06
C THR A 67 -29.31 4.82 -17.20
N PRO A 68 -28.94 4.22 -18.35
CA PRO A 68 -27.56 3.78 -18.58
C PRO A 68 -26.53 4.89 -18.35
N LEU A 69 -26.86 6.15 -18.69
CA LEU A 69 -26.00 7.30 -18.46
C LEU A 69 -25.89 7.66 -16.96
N GLY A 70 -26.95 7.47 -16.18
CA GLY A 70 -26.93 7.66 -14.72
C GLY A 70 -26.04 6.66 -13.98
N PHE A 71 -25.78 5.48 -14.56
CA PHE A 71 -24.83 4.51 -13.99
C PHE A 71 -23.37 4.78 -14.34
N ALA A 72 -23.08 5.58 -15.37
CA ALA A 72 -21.71 5.91 -15.80
C ALA A 72 -20.82 6.46 -14.66
N PRO A 73 -21.25 7.41 -13.81
CA PRO A 73 -20.42 7.89 -12.71
C PRO A 73 -20.12 6.80 -11.67
N PHE A 74 -21.05 5.86 -11.41
CA PHE A 74 -20.80 4.74 -10.50
C PHE A 74 -19.71 3.81 -11.05
N ILE A 75 -19.76 3.49 -12.34
CA ILE A 75 -18.72 2.69 -13.00
C ILE A 75 -17.35 3.38 -12.85
N ALA A 76 -17.29 4.70 -13.05
CA ALA A 76 -16.05 5.47 -12.91
C ALA A 76 -15.46 5.37 -11.49
N VAL A 77 -16.27 5.50 -10.44
CA VAL A 77 -15.77 5.40 -9.06
C VAL A 77 -15.40 3.97 -8.66
N PHE A 78 -16.07 2.94 -9.19
CA PHE A 78 -15.65 1.54 -9.01
C PHE A 78 -14.29 1.27 -9.67
N LEU A 79 -14.06 1.78 -10.87
CA LEU A 79 -12.76 1.71 -11.53
C LEU A 79 -11.69 2.44 -10.71
N LEU A 80 -12.02 3.60 -10.14
CA LEU A 80 -11.12 4.34 -9.26
C LEU A 80 -10.77 3.55 -7.99
N CYS A 81 -11.74 2.89 -7.35
CA CYS A 81 -11.49 1.98 -6.22
C CYS A 81 -10.56 0.82 -6.63
N PHE A 82 -10.74 0.25 -7.82
CA PHE A 82 -9.86 -0.79 -8.33
C PHE A 82 -8.42 -0.29 -8.56
N VAL A 83 -8.27 0.89 -9.15
CA VAL A 83 -6.96 1.55 -9.34
C VAL A 83 -6.29 1.79 -7.99
N TRP A 84 -7.03 2.33 -7.01
CA TRP A 84 -6.52 2.52 -5.65
C TRP A 84 -6.03 1.20 -5.04
N TRP A 85 -6.84 0.15 -5.09
CA TRP A 85 -6.45 -1.18 -4.59
C TRP A 85 -5.17 -1.71 -5.26
N ARG A 86 -5.05 -1.54 -6.59
CA ARG A 86 -3.84 -1.93 -7.34
C ARG A 86 -2.60 -1.16 -6.89
N ILE A 87 -2.73 0.15 -6.64
CA ILE A 87 -1.62 1.00 -6.18
C ILE A 87 -1.14 0.56 -4.79
N VAL A 88 -2.06 0.37 -3.84
CA VAL A 88 -1.74 -0.10 -2.48
C VAL A 88 -1.06 -1.46 -2.50
N ARG A 89 -1.59 -2.38 -3.32
CA ARG A 89 -0.99 -3.71 -3.49
C ARG A 89 0.43 -3.62 -4.06
N SER A 90 0.64 -2.78 -5.07
CA SER A 90 1.95 -2.58 -5.70
C SER A 90 2.98 -2.07 -4.70
N TYR A 91 2.64 -1.05 -3.91
CA TYR A 91 3.50 -0.55 -2.84
C TYR A 91 3.80 -1.62 -1.79
N GLY A 92 2.80 -2.43 -1.40
CA GLY A 92 3.01 -3.55 -0.50
C GLY A 92 4.02 -4.57 -1.03
N GLN A 93 3.91 -4.94 -2.30
CA GLN A 93 4.83 -5.89 -2.95
C GLN A 93 6.26 -5.32 -3.04
N LEU A 94 6.39 -4.05 -3.46
CA LEU A 94 7.69 -3.39 -3.53
C LEU A 94 8.34 -3.30 -2.14
N ASN A 95 7.58 -2.96 -1.12
CA ASN A 95 8.07 -2.87 0.25
C ASN A 95 8.56 -4.23 0.75
N SER A 96 7.79 -5.30 0.55
CA SER A 96 8.20 -6.66 0.90
C SER A 96 9.53 -7.04 0.24
N GLY A 97 9.69 -6.80 -1.06
CA GLY A 97 10.95 -7.10 -1.75
C GLY A 97 12.13 -6.25 -1.25
N LYS A 98 11.89 -4.99 -0.84
CA LYS A 98 12.94 -4.17 -0.24
C LYS A 98 13.37 -4.70 1.13
N TYR A 99 12.44 -5.11 1.98
CA TYR A 99 12.77 -5.68 3.28
C TYR A 99 13.53 -7.01 3.16
N GLU A 100 13.25 -7.83 2.15
CA GLU A 100 14.06 -9.03 1.87
C GLU A 100 15.52 -8.68 1.56
N VAL A 101 15.75 -7.59 0.83
CA VAL A 101 17.12 -7.11 0.54
C VAL A 101 17.78 -6.55 1.80
N VAL A 102 17.06 -5.81 2.63
CA VAL A 102 17.55 -5.31 3.93
C VAL A 102 18.01 -6.48 4.80
N LEU A 103 17.16 -7.48 5.00
CA LEU A 103 17.48 -8.66 5.82
C LEU A 103 18.68 -9.44 5.28
N ALA A 104 18.82 -9.54 3.96
CA ALA A 104 19.98 -10.20 3.36
C ALA A 104 21.27 -9.37 3.49
N LEU A 105 21.19 -8.03 3.48
CA LEU A 105 22.34 -7.16 3.79
C LEU A 105 22.76 -7.28 5.26
N GLU A 106 21.80 -7.38 6.18
CA GLU A 106 22.08 -7.53 7.62
C GLU A 106 22.89 -8.79 7.95
N GLN A 107 22.78 -9.87 7.16
CA GLN A 107 23.57 -11.09 7.36
C GLN A 107 25.09 -10.86 7.23
N MET A 108 25.51 -9.74 6.65
CA MET A 108 26.92 -9.35 6.48
C MET A 108 27.35 -8.28 7.48
N LEU A 109 26.46 -7.83 8.35
CA LEU A 109 26.68 -6.80 9.37
C LEU A 109 26.77 -7.44 10.76
N PRO A 110 27.42 -6.76 11.74
CA PRO A 110 27.61 -7.32 13.08
C PRO A 110 26.31 -7.42 13.90
N VAL A 111 25.26 -6.69 13.51
CA VAL A 111 23.96 -6.66 14.20
C VAL A 111 22.85 -6.65 13.15
N ALA A 112 21.77 -7.40 13.41
CA ALA A 112 20.63 -7.56 12.50
C ALA A 112 19.31 -7.07 13.15
N PRO A 113 19.16 -5.75 13.40
CA PRO A 113 17.98 -5.22 14.08
C PRO A 113 16.65 -5.52 13.37
N TYR A 114 16.58 -5.47 12.03
CA TYR A 114 15.34 -5.76 11.30
C TYR A 114 14.99 -7.25 11.36
N HIS A 115 15.99 -8.14 11.36
CA HIS A 115 15.74 -9.56 11.57
C HIS A 115 15.11 -9.83 12.95
N GLU A 116 15.71 -9.29 14.00
CA GLU A 116 15.21 -9.44 15.38
C GLU A 116 13.83 -8.80 15.56
N GLU A 117 13.60 -7.62 14.97
CA GLU A 117 12.27 -6.98 14.97
C GLU A 117 11.22 -7.89 14.31
N TRP A 118 11.55 -8.46 13.15
CA TRP A 118 10.63 -9.35 12.43
C TRP A 118 10.30 -10.63 13.21
N GLU A 119 11.30 -11.24 13.87
CA GLU A 119 11.10 -12.39 14.75
C GLU A 119 10.27 -12.04 15.99
N ALA A 120 10.53 -10.89 16.62
CA ALA A 120 9.75 -10.40 17.76
C ALA A 120 8.27 -10.19 17.39
N LEU A 121 8.00 -9.71 16.17
CA LEU A 121 6.66 -9.57 15.58
C LEU A 121 6.03 -10.91 15.15
N GLY A 122 6.69 -12.04 15.42
CA GLY A 122 6.19 -13.39 15.15
C GLY A 122 6.33 -13.83 13.70
N SER A 123 7.22 -13.21 12.94
CA SER A 123 7.62 -13.59 11.57
C SER A 123 6.43 -13.77 10.61
N GLY A 124 5.34 -13.03 10.83
CA GLY A 124 4.10 -13.12 10.07
C GLY A 124 3.24 -14.38 10.32
N LYS A 125 3.63 -15.23 11.28
CA LYS A 125 2.93 -16.48 11.64
C LYS A 125 1.85 -16.26 12.69
N ASP A 126 2.01 -15.25 13.56
CA ASP A 126 1.07 -14.95 14.63
C ASP A 126 0.35 -13.60 14.42
N PRO A 127 -0.91 -13.61 13.95
CA PRO A 127 -1.70 -12.40 13.79
C PRO A 127 -1.98 -11.67 15.10
N LYS A 128 -1.86 -12.33 16.27
CA LYS A 128 -2.03 -11.66 17.57
C LYS A 128 -0.83 -10.81 17.95
N LYS A 129 0.37 -11.17 17.48
CA LYS A 129 1.59 -10.38 17.68
C LYS A 129 1.67 -9.19 16.74
N TYR A 130 1.36 -9.40 15.46
CA TYR A 130 1.42 -8.33 14.47
C TYR A 130 0.39 -8.49 13.35
N LEU A 131 -0.56 -7.55 13.33
CA LEU A 131 -1.47 -7.36 12.20
C LEU A 131 -0.81 -6.42 11.20
N GLN A 132 -0.32 -7.00 10.10
CA GLN A 132 0.24 -6.22 9.00
C GLN A 132 -0.76 -5.19 8.50
N LEU A 133 -0.40 -3.91 8.58
CA LEU A 133 -1.24 -2.78 8.15
C LEU A 133 -1.70 -2.94 6.68
N THR A 134 -0.87 -3.56 5.85
CA THR A 134 -1.18 -3.93 4.46
C THR A 134 -2.46 -4.77 4.32
N ARG A 135 -2.85 -5.56 5.33
CA ARG A 135 -4.11 -6.32 5.30
C ARG A 135 -5.31 -5.41 5.48
N VAL A 136 -5.21 -4.41 6.37
CA VAL A 136 -6.29 -3.45 6.65
C VAL A 136 -6.46 -2.48 5.49
N GLU A 137 -5.36 -1.93 4.96
CA GLU A 137 -5.41 -0.96 3.86
C GLU A 137 -6.06 -1.52 2.59
N LYS A 138 -5.96 -2.83 2.33
CA LYS A 138 -6.61 -3.49 1.19
C LYS A 138 -8.14 -3.49 1.27
N TRP A 139 -8.70 -3.39 2.48
CA TRP A 139 -10.16 -3.36 2.67
C TRP A 139 -10.76 -1.97 2.49
N VAL A 140 -9.97 -0.91 2.63
CA VAL A 140 -10.49 0.46 2.54
C VAL A 140 -11.14 0.75 1.17
N PRO A 141 -10.54 0.40 0.01
CA PRO A 141 -11.19 0.55 -1.29
C PRO A 141 -12.50 -0.27 -1.40
N ALA A 142 -12.55 -1.45 -0.79
CA ALA A 142 -13.73 -2.30 -0.80
C ALA A 142 -14.88 -1.69 0.04
N CYS A 143 -14.57 -1.07 1.18
CA CYS A 143 -15.54 -0.33 1.97
C CYS A 143 -16.17 0.82 1.17
N PHE A 144 -15.35 1.61 0.46
CA PHE A 144 -15.87 2.66 -0.43
C PHE A 144 -16.67 2.09 -1.61
N GLY A 145 -16.21 0.99 -2.22
CA GLY A 145 -16.97 0.26 -3.24
C GLY A 145 -18.36 -0.16 -2.75
N LEU A 146 -18.46 -0.68 -1.51
CA LEU A 146 -19.74 -1.03 -0.90
C LEU A 146 -20.63 0.22 -0.71
N LEU A 147 -20.08 1.35 -0.27
CA LEU A 147 -20.84 2.60 -0.16
C LEU A 147 -21.40 3.06 -1.51
N TYR A 148 -20.60 2.98 -2.59
CA TYR A 148 -21.09 3.29 -3.93
C TYR A 148 -22.16 2.31 -4.40
N ALA A 149 -22.06 1.02 -4.05
CA ALA A 149 -23.10 0.04 -4.35
C ALA A 149 -24.42 0.37 -3.64
N LEU A 150 -24.36 0.79 -2.37
CA LEU A 150 -25.53 1.25 -1.62
C LEU A 150 -26.16 2.51 -2.23
N LEU A 151 -25.34 3.48 -2.62
CA LEU A 151 -25.80 4.69 -3.31
C LEU A 151 -26.39 4.39 -4.70
N ALA A 152 -25.83 3.45 -5.45
CA ALA A 152 -26.42 3.00 -6.70
C ALA A 152 -27.76 2.28 -6.44
N GLY A 153 -27.84 1.53 -5.34
CA GLY A 153 -29.05 0.85 -4.87
C GLY A 153 -30.23 1.79 -4.65
N THR A 154 -30.00 3.04 -4.21
CA THR A 154 -31.10 4.00 -4.00
C THR A 154 -31.83 4.35 -5.29
N LEU A 155 -31.18 4.27 -6.45
CA LEU A 155 -31.80 4.54 -7.75
C LEU A 155 -32.98 3.59 -8.05
N PHE A 156 -32.93 2.36 -7.54
CA PHE A 156 -34.00 1.37 -7.73
C PHE A 156 -35.22 1.64 -6.84
N TYR A 157 -35.07 2.42 -5.76
CA TYR A 157 -36.17 2.80 -4.86
C TYR A 157 -36.80 4.14 -5.25
N THR A 158 -36.08 4.97 -6.00
CA THR A 158 -36.56 6.28 -6.48
C THR A 158 -37.12 6.25 -7.90
N GLY A 159 -36.97 5.14 -8.62
CA GLY A 159 -37.48 4.92 -9.97
C GLY A 159 -38.85 4.27 -10.03
#